data_AF-A0A951GQ55-F1
#
_entry.id   AF-A0A951GQ55-F1
#
_cell.length_a   1.000
_cell.length_b   1.000
_cell.length_c   1.000
_cell.angle_alpha   90.00
_cell.angle_beta   90.00
_cell.angle_gamma   90.00
#
_symmetry.space_group_name_H-M   'P 1'
#
loop_
_entity.id
_entity.type
_entity.pdbx_description
1 polymer ?
#
loop_
_entity_poly.entity_id
_entity_poly.type
_entity_poly.pdbx_seq_one_letter_code
_entity_poly.pdbx_strand_id
1 'polypeptide(L)'
;MNLVMIGSFKQVAEADEVKMLIEELAEQVRNEPMRSFDNDPNESRFSGEMLDFFRSAKIHSLGPAELEQFNYDVHVEQKENTLILTTDESDISGFLKLLIERGARVEIYSAHDYPDPKTE
;
A
#
# COMPACT_ATOMS: atom_id res chain seq x y z
N MET A 1 2.63 4.90 15.51
CA MET A 1 1.84 3.82 16.14
C MET A 1 2.59 2.48 16.17
N ASN A 2 3.75 2.36 15.49
CA ASN A 2 4.49 1.11 15.31
C ASN A 2 3.57 -0.05 14.92
N LEU A 3 2.92 0.09 13.77
CA LEU A 3 2.01 -0.89 13.21
C LEU A 3 2.77 -1.89 12.36
N VAL A 4 2.33 -3.14 12.45
CA VAL A 4 2.75 -4.23 11.58
C VAL A 4 1.53 -4.75 10.86
N MET A 5 1.64 -4.89 9.54
CA MET A 5 0.65 -5.52 8.67
C MET A 5 1.30 -6.66 7.92
N ILE A 6 0.71 -7.84 8.02
CA ILE A 6 1.18 -9.05 7.36
C ILE A 6 0.16 -9.47 6.31
N GLY A 7 0.59 -9.55 5.05
CA GLY A 7 -0.18 -10.10 3.95
C GLY A 7 0.39 -11.45 3.52
N SER A 8 -0.35 -12.54 3.74
CA SER A 8 0.04 -13.89 3.31
C SER A 8 -0.73 -14.31 2.06
N PHE A 9 0.01 -14.72 1.04
CA PHE A 9 -0.50 -15.15 -0.27
C PHE A 9 -0.45 -16.67 -0.43
N LYS A 10 -1.06 -17.23 -1.47
CA LYS A 10 -0.99 -18.68 -1.72
C LYS A 10 0.34 -19.07 -2.34
N GLN A 11 0.97 -18.17 -3.10
CA GLN A 11 2.19 -18.42 -3.84
C GLN A 11 3.19 -17.28 -3.64
N VAL A 12 4.49 -17.60 -3.71
CA VAL A 12 5.58 -16.62 -3.64
C VAL A 12 5.45 -15.55 -4.74
N ALA A 13 5.11 -15.98 -5.96
CA ALA A 13 4.94 -15.07 -7.10
C ALA A 13 3.86 -14.01 -6.86
N GLU A 14 2.78 -14.33 -6.12
CA GLU A 14 1.75 -13.34 -5.78
C GLU A 14 2.30 -12.29 -4.81
N ALA A 15 3.14 -12.68 -3.85
CA ALA A 15 3.81 -11.73 -2.96
C ALA A 15 4.82 -10.86 -3.72
N ASP A 16 5.58 -11.44 -4.65
CA ASP A 16 6.52 -10.71 -5.52
C ASP A 16 5.77 -9.64 -6.35
N GLU A 17 4.68 -10.02 -7.03
CA GLU A 17 3.87 -9.13 -7.87
C GLU A 17 3.31 -7.97 -7.04
N VAL A 18 2.82 -8.23 -5.83
CA VAL A 18 2.26 -7.18 -4.98
C VAL A 18 3.34 -6.27 -4.42
N LYS A 19 4.50 -6.81 -4.07
CA LYS A 19 5.64 -5.98 -3.63
C LYS A 19 6.09 -5.02 -4.72
N MET A 20 6.28 -5.53 -5.94
CA MET A 20 6.62 -4.69 -7.10
C MET A 20 5.56 -3.63 -7.34
N LEU A 21 4.27 -4.00 -7.24
CA LEU A 21 3.18 -3.05 -7.41
C LEU A 21 3.20 -1.93 -6.35
N ILE A 22 3.52 -2.25 -5.09
CA ILE A 22 3.66 -1.23 -4.02
C ILE A 22 4.81 -0.28 -4.34
N GLU A 23 5.96 -0.80 -4.79
CA GLU A 23 7.13 0.00 -5.15
C GLU A 23 6.83 0.93 -6.34
N GLU A 24 6.22 0.39 -7.40
CA GLU A 24 5.79 1.14 -8.58
C GLU A 24 4.74 2.21 -8.22
N LEU A 25 3.73 1.84 -7.42
CA LEU A 25 2.72 2.80 -6.97
C LEU A 25 3.33 3.92 -6.14
N ALA A 26 4.24 3.61 -5.22
CA ALA A 26 4.94 4.64 -4.44
C ALA A 26 5.75 5.59 -5.33
N GLU A 27 6.37 5.08 -6.40
CA GLU A 27 7.02 5.93 -7.40
C GLU A 27 6.03 6.81 -8.17
N GLN A 28 4.90 6.26 -8.60
CA GLN A 28 3.85 7.03 -9.26
C GLN A 28 3.30 8.14 -8.36
N VAL A 29 3.04 7.85 -7.08
CA VAL A 29 2.56 8.87 -6.12
C VAL A 29 3.58 9.98 -5.93
N ARG A 30 4.89 9.67 -5.84
CA ARG A 30 5.94 10.69 -5.73
C ARG A 30 6.00 11.64 -6.94
N ASN A 31 5.62 11.14 -8.12
CA ASN A 31 5.59 11.91 -9.35
C ASN A 31 4.22 12.57 -9.62
N GLU A 32 3.18 12.22 -8.86
CA GLU A 32 1.84 12.76 -9.02
C GLU A 32 1.84 14.25 -8.67
N PRO A 33 1.38 15.14 -9.58
CA PRO A 33 1.32 16.56 -9.30
C PRO A 33 0.37 16.82 -8.13
N MET A 34 0.80 17.69 -7.21
CA MET A 34 -0.05 18.16 -6.12
C MET A 34 -1.28 18.88 -6.70
N ARG A 35 -2.47 18.29 -6.54
CA ARG A 35 -3.74 18.88 -6.95
C ARG A 35 -4.47 19.38 -5.71
N SER A 36 -4.91 20.63 -5.72
CA SER A 36 -5.74 21.16 -4.63
C SER A 36 -7.12 20.54 -4.68
N PHE A 37 -7.65 20.15 -3.52
CA PHE A 37 -9.03 19.67 -3.38
C PHE A 37 -10.09 20.73 -3.74
N ASP A 38 -9.68 22.01 -3.81
CA ASP A 38 -10.51 23.15 -4.24
C ASP A 38 -10.62 23.29 -5.77
N ASN A 39 -9.98 22.40 -6.54
CA ASN A 39 -10.10 22.42 -7.99
C ASN A 39 -11.52 22.07 -8.43
N ASP A 40 -11.86 22.53 -9.64
CA ASP A 40 -13.14 22.37 -10.32
C ASP A 40 -13.77 20.99 -10.02
N PRO A 41 -15.03 20.91 -9.55
CA PRO A 41 -15.70 19.63 -9.30
C PRO A 41 -15.80 18.72 -10.54
N ASN A 42 -15.52 19.25 -11.74
CA ASN A 42 -15.42 18.49 -12.98
C ASN A 42 -14.00 17.93 -13.25
N GLU A 43 -12.98 18.35 -12.50
CA GLU A 43 -11.61 17.87 -12.66
C GLU A 43 -11.41 16.56 -11.91
N SER A 44 -10.75 15.59 -12.57
CA SER A 44 -10.38 14.33 -11.92
C SER A 44 -9.44 14.59 -10.74
N ARG A 45 -9.73 13.92 -9.63
CA ARG A 45 -8.89 13.92 -8.41
C ARG A 45 -7.49 13.34 -8.64
N PHE A 46 -7.30 12.61 -9.73
CA PHE A 46 -6.03 12.03 -10.16
C PHE A 46 -5.65 12.56 -11.54
N SER A 47 -4.35 12.65 -11.80
CA SER A 47 -3.81 12.87 -13.14
C SER A 47 -4.24 11.78 -14.12
N GLY A 48 -4.15 12.07 -15.41
CA GLY A 48 -4.38 11.07 -16.45
C GLY A 48 -3.42 9.88 -16.32
N GLU A 49 -2.15 10.16 -15.98
CA GLU A 49 -1.10 9.16 -15.80
C GLU A 49 -1.41 8.21 -14.62
N MET A 50 -1.82 8.75 -13.47
CA MET A 50 -2.24 7.94 -12.32
C MET A 50 -3.49 7.11 -12.63
N LEU A 51 -4.46 7.67 -13.37
CA LEU A 51 -5.63 6.90 -13.82
C LEU A 51 -5.27 5.79 -14.81
N ASP A 52 -4.32 6.02 -15.72
CA ASP A 52 -3.81 5.00 -16.63
C ASP A 52 -3.08 3.89 -15.86
N PHE A 53 -2.28 4.26 -14.86
CA PHE A 53 -1.64 3.31 -13.95
C PHE A 53 -2.66 2.47 -13.19
N PHE A 54 -3.69 3.07 -12.58
CA PHE A 54 -4.75 2.32 -11.91
C PHE A 54 -5.48 1.34 -12.84
N ARG A 55 -5.73 1.74 -14.09
CA ARG A 55 -6.36 0.86 -15.09
C ARG A 55 -5.46 -0.32 -15.45
N SER A 56 -4.18 -0.08 -15.73
CA SER A 56 -3.24 -1.13 -16.11
C SER A 56 -2.97 -2.09 -14.96
N ALA A 57 -2.78 -1.55 -13.76
CA ALA A 57 -2.57 -2.32 -12.55
C ALA A 57 -3.86 -2.95 -12.01
N LYS A 58 -5.05 -2.60 -12.52
CA LYS A 58 -6.35 -3.03 -11.98
C LYS A 58 -6.47 -2.72 -10.49
N ILE A 59 -6.28 -1.45 -10.15
CA ILE A 59 -6.51 -0.90 -8.81
C ILE A 59 -7.82 -0.12 -8.86
N HIS A 60 -8.78 -0.51 -8.03
CA HIS A 60 -10.12 0.11 -8.03
C HIS A 60 -10.56 0.67 -6.68
N SER A 61 -9.77 0.44 -5.63
CA SER A 61 -10.16 0.68 -4.24
C SER A 61 -9.51 1.90 -3.57
N LEU A 62 -8.48 2.48 -4.19
CA LEU A 62 -7.69 3.59 -3.64
C LEU A 62 -8.27 4.96 -4.00
N GLY A 63 -8.37 5.83 -3.01
CA GLY A 63 -8.67 7.24 -3.14
C GLY A 63 -7.43 8.12 -2.91
N PRO A 64 -7.56 9.45 -3.07
CA PRO A 64 -6.43 10.37 -2.89
C PRO A 64 -5.80 10.33 -1.50
N ALA A 65 -6.62 10.21 -0.45
CA ALA A 65 -6.12 10.13 0.93
C ALA A 65 -5.32 8.85 1.18
N GLU A 66 -5.70 7.72 0.56
CA GLU A 66 -4.89 6.50 0.65
C GLU A 66 -3.59 6.60 -0.14
N LEU A 67 -3.55 7.37 -1.23
CA LEU A 67 -2.30 7.56 -1.98
C LEU A 67 -1.23 8.28 -1.17
N GLU A 68 -1.62 9.26 -0.34
CA GLU A 68 -0.69 9.95 0.54
C GLU A 68 0.09 8.98 1.45
N GLN A 69 -0.50 7.82 1.79
CA GLN A 69 0.16 6.81 2.61
C GLN A 69 1.43 6.23 1.96
N PHE A 70 1.49 6.20 0.63
CA PHE A 70 2.64 5.69 -0.12
C PHE A 70 3.79 6.70 -0.22
N ASN A 71 3.61 7.94 0.27
CA ASN A 71 4.68 8.92 0.44
C ASN A 71 5.38 8.84 1.80
N TYR A 72 4.80 8.14 2.78
CA TYR A 72 5.37 8.00 4.11
C TYR A 72 6.36 6.84 4.20
N ASP A 73 7.09 6.78 5.31
CA ASP A 73 8.08 5.74 5.57
C ASP A 73 7.36 4.44 5.98
N VAL A 74 7.16 3.58 4.98
CA VAL A 74 6.62 2.22 5.13
C VAL A 74 7.69 1.24 4.67
N HIS A 75 8.19 0.44 5.59
CA HIS A 75 9.14 -0.60 5.27
C HIS A 75 8.43 -1.89 4.88
N VAL A 76 8.70 -2.39 3.68
CA VAL A 76 8.10 -3.61 3.14
C VAL A 76 9.18 -4.70 3.03
N GLU A 77 9.07 -5.71 3.87
CA GLU A 77 9.89 -6.92 3.82
C GLU A 77 9.08 -8.07 3.19
N GLN A 78 9.74 -8.94 2.43
CA GLN A 78 9.13 -10.15 1.92
C GLN A 78 9.83 -11.39 2.49
N LYS A 79 9.04 -12.34 2.97
CA LYS A 79 9.47 -13.68 3.40
C LYS A 79 8.62 -14.71 2.67
N GLU A 80 9.20 -15.35 1.66
CA GLU A 80 8.50 -16.29 0.77
C GLU A 80 7.20 -15.68 0.19
N ASN A 81 6.05 -16.28 0.51
CA ASN A 81 4.70 -15.86 0.09
C ASN A 81 4.06 -14.84 1.03
N THR A 82 4.84 -14.19 1.90
CA THR A 82 4.34 -13.24 2.90
C THR A 82 5.04 -11.90 2.76
N LEU A 83 4.25 -10.83 2.79
CA LEU A 83 4.73 -9.45 2.90
C LEU A 83 4.50 -8.95 4.34
N ILE A 84 5.52 -8.33 4.91
CA ILE A 84 5.51 -7.72 6.24
C ILE A 84 5.75 -6.23 6.04
N LEU A 85 4.74 -5.43 6.35
CA LEU A 85 4.77 -3.99 6.28
C LEU A 85 4.87 -3.43 7.68
N THR A 86 5.82 -2.53 7.91
CA THR A 86 6.02 -1.87 9.19
C THR A 86 6.04 -0.36 9.01
N THR A 87 5.35 0.36 9.89
CA THR A 87 5.28 1.82 9.83
C THR A 87 4.91 2.44 11.17
N ASP A 88 5.32 3.68 11.38
CA ASP A 88 4.87 4.50 12.49
C ASP A 88 3.60 5.32 12.20
N GLU A 89 3.09 5.26 10.98
CA GLU A 89 1.84 5.91 10.62
C GLU A 89 0.62 5.26 11.28
N SER A 90 -0.43 6.06 11.48
CA SER A 90 -1.69 5.57 12.07
C SER A 90 -2.69 5.05 11.04
N ASP A 91 -2.55 5.45 9.78
CA ASP A 91 -3.43 5.04 8.70
C ASP A 91 -2.65 4.22 7.65
N ILE A 92 -3.13 3.01 7.41
CA ILE A 92 -2.55 2.01 6.50
C ILE A 92 -3.63 1.41 5.59
N SER A 93 -4.79 2.07 5.52
CA SER A 93 -5.96 1.59 4.78
C SER A 93 -5.69 1.37 3.29
N GLY A 94 -4.78 2.12 2.68
CA GLY A 94 -4.34 1.92 1.30
C GLY A 94 -3.65 0.57 1.10
N PHE A 95 -2.69 0.24 1.95
CA PHE A 95 -2.00 -1.06 1.93
C PHE A 95 -2.96 -2.21 2.23
N LEU A 96 -3.85 -2.05 3.22
CA LEU A 96 -4.87 -3.05 3.55
C LEU A 96 -5.74 -3.40 2.34
N LYS A 97 -6.28 -2.36 1.68
CA LYS A 97 -7.13 -2.51 0.49
C LYS A 97 -6.37 -3.22 -0.63
N LEU A 98 -5.14 -2.82 -0.90
CA LEU A 98 -4.31 -3.39 -1.94
C LEU A 98 -4.03 -4.88 -1.69
N LEU A 99 -3.63 -5.25 -0.47
CA LEU A 99 -3.39 -6.66 -0.11
C LEU A 99 -4.65 -7.52 -0.26
N ILE A 100 -5.81 -7.03 0.22
CA ILE A 100 -7.09 -7.74 0.10
C ILE A 100 -7.52 -7.88 -1.36
N GLU A 101 -7.42 -6.82 -2.17
CA GLU A 101 -7.76 -6.83 -3.60
C GLU A 101 -6.88 -7.82 -4.38
N ARG A 102 -5.69 -8.13 -3.86
CA ARG A 102 -4.75 -9.11 -4.41
C ARG A 102 -4.85 -10.49 -3.76
N GLY A 103 -5.86 -10.70 -2.93
CA GLY A 103 -6.20 -12.02 -2.38
C GLY A 103 -5.37 -12.46 -1.18
N ALA A 104 -4.63 -11.55 -0.54
CA ALA A 104 -3.90 -11.87 0.69
C ALA A 104 -4.86 -12.16 1.85
N ARG A 105 -4.49 -13.10 2.71
CA ARG A 105 -4.94 -13.10 4.12
C ARG A 105 -4.17 -12.00 4.84
N VAL A 106 -4.86 -11.09 5.52
CA VAL A 106 -4.24 -9.94 6.18
C VAL A 106 -4.40 -9.99 7.69
N GLU A 107 -3.31 -9.72 8.40
CA GLU A 107 -3.25 -9.58 9.86
C GLU A 107 -2.61 -8.23 10.20
N ILE A 108 -3.13 -7.52 11.21
CA ILE A 108 -2.64 -6.21 11.63
C ILE A 108 -2.52 -6.19 13.15
N TYR A 109 -1.39 -5.70 13.66
CA TYR A 109 -1.15 -5.54 15.10
C TYR A 109 -0.21 -4.36 15.38
N SER A 110 -0.17 -3.92 16.63
CA SER A 110 0.84 -2.96 17.09
C SER A 110 2.04 -3.70 17.67
N ALA A 111 3.24 -3.43 17.16
CA ALA A 111 4.48 -3.98 17.70
C ALA A 111 4.87 -3.40 19.07
N HIS A 112 4.20 -2.33 19.54
CA HIS A 112 4.35 -1.88 20.92
C HIS A 112 3.84 -2.92 21.92
N ASP A 113 2.68 -3.52 21.64
CA ASP A 113 2.01 -4.46 22.54
C ASP A 113 2.30 -5.92 22.18
N TYR A 114 2.59 -6.18 20.90
CA TYR A 114 2.88 -7.50 20.34
C TYR A 114 4.19 -7.47 19.55
N PRO A 115 5.35 -7.40 20.21
CA PRO A 115 6.63 -7.40 19.52
C PRO A 115 6.85 -8.74 18.81
N ASP A 116 7.51 -8.70 17.64
CA ASP A 116 7.85 -9.92 16.91
C ASP A 116 8.64 -10.86 17.83
N PRO A 117 8.28 -12.16 17.89
CA PRO A 117 9.08 -13.12 18.61
C PRO A 117 10.47 -13.10 17.99
N LYS A 118 11.48 -12.68 18.77
CA LYS A 118 12.87 -12.72 18.33
C LYS A 118 13.14 -14.14 17.81
N THR A 119 13.37 -14.27 16.52
CA THR A 119 13.92 -15.49 15.94
C THR A 119 15.30 -15.67 16.55
N GLU A 120 15.41 -16.59 17.52
CA GLU A 120 16.67 -17.16 17.99
C GLU A 120 17.30 -18.05 16.92
#